data_AF-A0A6N7IWE2-F1
#
_entry.id   AF-A0A6N7IWE2-F1
#
_cell.length_a   1.000
_cell.length_b   1.000
_cell.length_c   1.000
_cell.angle_alpha   90.00
_cell.angle_beta   90.00
_cell.angle_gamma   90.00
#
_symmetry.space_group_name_H-M   'P 1'
#
loop_
_entity.id
_entity.type
_entity.pdbx_description
1 polymer ?
#
loop_
_entity_poly.entity_id
_entity_poly.type
_entity_poly.pdbx_seq_one_letter_code
_entity_poly.pdbx_strand_id
1 'polypeptide(L)'
;MMSDIIPTILSGETAMDRMPLLALIFQSIPESVIILTLGLTLMGIELKWKRIIPAAMLSSLASYFVRELPIPYGLHTFIGIIIITLLVLLFFRISLVIALNVALVGIVSLALVELLYWPFLLLITNHNITAIWHSQTLRILAAVPELVTLSLITWYCIKRKITLRTPGNNKEKHKYQGTDHL
;
A
#
# COMPACT_ATOMS: atom_id res chain seq x y z
N MET A 1 -11.57 -9.35 57.21
CA MET A 1 -10.30 -9.31 56.46
C MET A 1 -10.59 -9.46 54.96
N MET A 2 -11.51 -8.64 54.46
CA MET A 2 -12.21 -8.82 53.18
C MET A 2 -12.72 -7.45 52.72
N SER A 3 -11.82 -6.48 52.61
CA SER A 3 -12.11 -5.09 52.24
C SER A 3 -11.13 -4.48 51.24
N ASP A 4 -10.03 -5.18 50.91
CA ASP A 4 -8.96 -4.60 50.09
C ASP A 4 -9.01 -5.04 48.61
N ILE A 5 -10.09 -5.71 48.19
CA ILE A 5 -10.22 -6.23 46.81
C ILE A 5 -10.80 -5.18 45.84
N ILE A 6 -11.27 -4.03 46.33
CA ILE A 6 -12.05 -3.08 45.51
C ILE A 6 -11.24 -1.98 44.79
N PRO A 7 -10.08 -1.45 45.28
CA PRO A 7 -9.39 -0.41 44.52
C PRO A 7 -8.45 -0.95 43.41
N THR A 8 -8.15 -2.25 43.35
CA THR A 8 -7.32 -2.83 42.28
C THR A 8 -8.07 -2.96 40.95
N ILE A 9 -9.41 -2.87 40.96
CA ILE A 9 -10.23 -2.78 39.74
C ILE A 9 -10.17 -1.35 39.13
N LEU A 10 -9.62 -0.37 39.86
CA LEU A 10 -9.56 1.05 39.47
C LEU A 10 -8.18 1.50 38.94
N SER A 11 -7.18 0.62 38.89
CA SER A 11 -5.92 0.86 38.18
C SER A 11 -6.03 0.33 36.76
N GLY A 12 -6.44 1.20 35.85
CA GLY A 12 -6.44 0.99 34.40
C GLY A 12 -5.05 0.76 33.82
N GLU A 13 -4.44 -0.37 34.17
CA GLU A 13 -3.21 -0.90 33.58
C GLU A 13 -3.40 -2.39 33.32
N THR A 14 -3.60 -2.72 32.04
CA THR A 14 -3.27 -3.99 31.34
C THR A 14 -4.11 -4.17 30.07
N ALA A 15 -4.61 -3.09 29.46
CA ALA A 15 -4.67 -3.09 28.00
C ALA A 15 -3.21 -3.06 27.52
N MET A 16 -2.58 -4.24 27.47
CA MET A 16 -1.37 -4.45 26.70
C MET A 16 -1.58 -3.75 25.36
N ASP A 17 -0.68 -2.84 25.03
CA ASP A 17 -0.65 -2.03 23.82
C ASP A 17 -0.36 -2.95 22.61
N ARG A 18 -1.22 -3.94 22.40
CA ARG A 18 -1.27 -4.71 21.18
C ARG A 18 -1.77 -3.71 20.15
N MET A 19 -0.99 -3.50 19.11
CA MET A 19 -1.48 -2.99 17.83
C MET A 19 -2.91 -3.49 17.65
N PRO A 20 -3.91 -2.59 17.55
CA PRO A 20 -5.21 -3.01 17.12
C PRO A 20 -4.93 -3.54 15.73
N LEU A 21 -4.87 -4.87 15.59
CA LEU A 21 -4.89 -5.57 14.32
C LEU A 21 -5.97 -4.94 13.45
N LEU A 22 -7.06 -4.51 14.09
CA LEU A 22 -8.11 -3.68 13.52
C LEU A 22 -7.58 -2.41 12.82
N ALA A 23 -6.81 -1.55 13.47
CA ALA A 23 -6.25 -0.35 12.84
C ALA A 23 -5.33 -0.69 11.67
N LEU A 24 -4.50 -1.73 11.81
CA LEU A 24 -3.62 -2.18 10.74
C LEU A 24 -4.43 -2.73 9.55
N ILE A 25 -5.49 -3.48 9.79
CA ILE A 25 -6.39 -4.02 8.77
C ILE A 25 -7.15 -2.90 8.07
N PHE A 26 -7.75 -1.97 8.83
CA PHE A 26 -8.51 -0.85 8.30
C PHE A 26 -7.65 0.19 7.59
N GLN A 27 -6.34 0.25 7.84
CA GLN A 27 -5.41 1.12 7.14
C GLN A 27 -4.78 0.42 5.92
N SER A 28 -4.19 -0.76 6.12
CA SER A 28 -3.38 -1.45 5.08
C SER A 28 -4.21 -2.01 3.92
N ILE A 29 -5.47 -2.38 4.17
CA ILE A 29 -6.35 -2.86 3.09
C ILE A 29 -6.70 -1.70 2.14
N PRO A 30 -7.25 -0.56 2.61
CA PRO A 30 -7.47 0.59 1.74
C PRO A 30 -6.20 1.05 1.03
N GLU A 31 -5.06 1.09 1.74
CA GLU A 31 -3.76 1.44 1.17
C GLU A 31 -3.43 0.56 -0.04
N SER A 32 -3.49 -0.77 0.13
CA SER A 32 -3.20 -1.74 -0.92
C SER A 32 -4.17 -1.63 -2.11
N VAL A 33 -5.45 -1.35 -1.84
CA VAL A 33 -6.46 -1.10 -2.88
C VAL A 33 -6.09 0.15 -3.68
N ILE A 34 -5.73 1.24 -3.01
CA ILE A 34 -5.37 2.51 -3.65
C ILE A 34 -4.10 2.33 -4.50
N ILE A 35 -3.05 1.70 -3.97
CA ILE A 35 -1.79 1.43 -4.68
C ILE A 35 -2.05 0.64 -5.97
N LEU A 36 -2.80 -0.46 -5.89
CA LEU A 36 -3.13 -1.27 -7.06
C LEU A 36 -3.99 -0.50 -8.07
N THR A 37 -5.00 0.23 -7.58
CA THR A 37 -5.90 1.01 -8.44
C THR A 37 -5.14 2.12 -9.17
N LEU A 38 -4.28 2.85 -8.46
CA LEU A 38 -3.45 3.92 -9.02
C LEU A 38 -2.50 3.35 -10.07
N GLY A 39 -1.73 2.31 -9.72
CA GLY A 39 -0.79 1.69 -10.64
C GLY A 39 -1.46 1.15 -11.90
N LEU A 40 -2.61 0.48 -11.78
CA LEU A 40 -3.38 0.00 -12.93
C LEU A 40 -3.93 1.15 -13.79
N THR A 41 -4.45 2.20 -13.15
CA THR A 41 -4.98 3.39 -13.85
C THR A 41 -3.90 4.08 -14.67
N LEU A 42 -2.72 4.29 -14.08
CA LEU A 42 -1.58 4.94 -14.75
C LEU A 42 -1.01 4.08 -15.88
N MET A 43 -1.13 2.75 -15.78
CA MET A 43 -0.79 1.82 -16.88
C MET A 43 -1.91 1.66 -17.92
N GLY A 44 -3.06 2.33 -17.74
CA GLY A 44 -4.19 2.30 -18.66
C GLY A 44 -4.91 0.96 -18.69
N ILE A 45 -4.80 0.17 -17.62
CA ILE A 45 -5.44 -1.14 -17.51
C ILE A 45 -6.84 -0.97 -16.93
N GLU A 46 -7.79 -1.73 -17.47
CA GLU A 46 -9.16 -1.76 -16.97
C GLU A 46 -9.22 -2.13 -15.48
N LEU A 47 -9.87 -1.28 -14.69
CA LEU A 47 -10.08 -1.50 -13.26
C LEU A 47 -11.14 -2.58 -13.02
N LYS A 48 -10.69 -3.83 -12.89
CA LYS A 48 -11.55 -4.97 -12.56
C LYS A 48 -11.61 -5.15 -11.05
N TRP A 49 -12.54 -4.47 -10.38
CA TRP A 49 -12.71 -4.53 -8.91
C TRP A 49 -12.78 -5.95 -8.34
N LYS A 50 -13.41 -6.90 -9.07
CA LYS A 50 -13.45 -8.33 -8.72
C LYS A 50 -12.06 -8.99 -8.59
N ARG A 51 -11.03 -8.41 -9.20
CA ARG A 51 -9.63 -8.84 -9.17
C ARG A 51 -8.76 -7.96 -8.27
N ILE A 52 -9.06 -6.66 -8.20
CA ILE A 52 -8.34 -5.70 -7.34
C ILE A 52 -8.53 -6.04 -5.86
N ILE A 53 -9.76 -6.29 -5.42
CA ILE A 53 -10.07 -6.56 -4.01
C ILE A 53 -9.29 -7.77 -3.47
N PRO A 54 -9.35 -8.97 -4.09
CA PRO A 54 -8.60 -10.12 -3.58
C PRO A 54 -7.07 -9.93 -3.68
N ALA A 55 -6.58 -9.24 -4.72
CA ALA A 55 -5.16 -8.92 -4.83
C ALA A 55 -4.70 -7.96 -3.72
N ALA A 56 -5.51 -6.94 -3.39
CA ALA A 56 -5.23 -5.99 -2.32
C ALA A 56 -5.24 -6.66 -0.95
N MET A 57 -6.22 -7.53 -0.67
CA MET A 57 -6.28 -8.29 0.58
C MET A 57 -5.06 -9.21 0.76
N LEU A 58 -4.64 -9.88 -0.31
CA LEU A 58 -3.47 -10.75 -0.25
C LEU A 58 -2.18 -9.93 -0.11
N SER A 59 -2.10 -8.77 -0.77
CA SER A 59 -1.00 -7.82 -0.62
C SER A 59 -0.91 -7.27 0.81
N SER A 60 -2.05 -6.88 1.42
CA SER A 60 -2.07 -6.34 2.78
C SER A 60 -1.70 -7.41 3.81
N LEU A 61 -2.18 -8.64 3.61
CA LEU A 61 -1.82 -9.79 4.45
C LEU A 61 -0.32 -10.07 4.36
N ALA A 62 0.24 -10.09 3.16
CA ALA A 62 1.66 -10.29 2.96
C ALA A 62 2.49 -9.14 3.57
N SER A 63 2.02 -7.89 3.46
CA SER A 63 2.64 -6.73 4.11
C SER A 63 2.63 -6.83 5.64
N TYR A 64 1.54 -7.36 6.23
CA TYR A 64 1.48 -7.66 7.66
C TYR A 64 2.57 -8.65 8.08
N PHE A 65 2.69 -9.79 7.39
CA PHE A 65 3.76 -10.75 7.66
C PHE A 65 5.14 -10.13 7.48
N VAL A 66 5.35 -9.36 6.42
CA VAL A 66 6.63 -8.71 6.15
C VAL A 66 7.00 -7.75 7.28
N ARG A 67 6.06 -7.01 7.87
CA ARG A 67 6.30 -6.08 9.00
C ARG A 67 6.65 -6.77 10.33
N GLU A 68 6.21 -8.01 10.53
CA GLU A 68 6.57 -8.80 11.72
C GLU A 68 8.02 -9.34 11.65
N LEU A 69 8.65 -9.33 10.47
CA LEU A 69 10.07 -9.68 10.36
C LEU A 69 10.95 -8.51 10.81
N PRO A 70 12.03 -8.73 11.59
CA PRO A 70 12.95 -7.70 12.04
C PRO A 70 13.93 -7.29 10.92
N ILE A 71 13.40 -6.72 9.84
CA ILE A 71 14.17 -6.31 8.65
C ILE A 71 14.26 -4.78 8.63
N PRO A 72 15.31 -4.17 8.06
CA PRO A 72 15.29 -2.74 7.78
C PRO A 72 14.16 -2.35 6.78
N TYR A 73 13.58 -1.16 7.00
CA TYR A 73 12.49 -0.57 6.19
C TYR A 73 12.70 -0.65 4.67
N GLY A 74 13.93 -0.48 4.18
CA GLY A 74 14.20 -0.56 2.73
C GLY A 74 13.95 -1.94 2.12
N LEU A 75 14.27 -3.02 2.85
CA LEU A 75 14.05 -4.38 2.36
C LEU A 75 12.57 -4.76 2.42
N HIS A 76 11.81 -4.27 3.41
CA HIS A 76 10.37 -4.45 3.46
C HIS A 76 9.68 -3.91 2.20
N THR A 77 10.07 -2.72 1.75
CA THR A 77 9.54 -2.13 0.51
C THR A 77 9.92 -2.94 -0.72
N PHE A 78 11.16 -3.44 -0.81
CA PHE A 78 11.60 -4.31 -1.90
C PHE A 78 10.75 -5.59 -2.00
N ILE A 79 10.50 -6.25 -0.86
CA ILE A 79 9.64 -7.43 -0.80
C ILE A 79 8.21 -7.07 -1.21
N GLY A 80 7.71 -5.90 -0.80
CA GLY A 80 6.42 -5.37 -1.22
C GLY A 80 6.29 -5.24 -2.74
N ILE A 81 7.30 -4.70 -3.43
CA ILE A 81 7.32 -4.59 -4.90
C ILE A 81 7.19 -5.98 -5.55
N ILE A 82 7.93 -6.97 -5.06
CA ILE A 82 7.91 -8.34 -5.59
C ILE A 82 6.52 -8.96 -5.40
N ILE A 83 5.94 -8.83 -4.20
CA ILE A 83 4.61 -9.36 -3.87
C ILE A 83 3.55 -8.75 -4.78
N ILE A 84 3.50 -7.42 -4.88
CA ILE A 84 2.52 -6.70 -5.72
C ILE A 84 2.68 -7.12 -7.18
N THR A 85 3.92 -7.23 -7.67
CA THR A 85 4.19 -7.66 -9.05
C THR A 85 3.64 -9.07 -9.32
N LEU A 86 3.91 -10.02 -8.41
CA LEU A 86 3.40 -11.40 -8.52
C LEU A 86 1.88 -11.46 -8.48
N LEU A 87 1.24 -10.68 -7.60
CA LEU A 87 -0.21 -10.58 -7.49
C LEU A 87 -0.82 -10.02 -8.78
N VAL A 88 -0.26 -8.95 -9.32
CA VAL A 88 -0.74 -8.35 -10.57
C VAL A 88 -0.58 -9.34 -11.74
N LEU A 89 0.54 -10.06 -11.81
CA LEU A 89 0.74 -11.13 -12.79
C LEU A 89 -0.33 -12.22 -12.69
N LEU A 90 -0.59 -12.72 -11.48
CA LEU A 90 -1.53 -13.80 -11.22
C LEU A 90 -2.98 -13.40 -11.53
N PHE A 91 -3.41 -12.23 -11.08
CA PHE A 91 -4.81 -11.79 -11.18
C PHE A 91 -5.13 -11.12 -12.53
N PHE A 92 -4.21 -10.35 -13.10
CA PHE A 92 -4.45 -9.60 -14.34
C PHE A 92 -3.93 -10.28 -15.60
N ARG A 93 -3.04 -11.28 -15.48
CA ARG A 93 -2.44 -12.02 -16.61
C ARG A 93 -1.83 -11.09 -17.67
N ILE A 94 -1.11 -10.07 -17.21
CA ILE A 94 -0.39 -9.10 -18.04
C ILE A 94 1.10 -9.46 -18.13
N SER A 95 1.88 -8.78 -18.98
CA SER A 95 3.33 -9.02 -19.04
C SER A 95 4.04 -8.54 -17.77
N LEU A 96 5.14 -9.22 -17.42
CA LEU A 96 5.96 -8.92 -16.24
C LEU A 96 6.38 -7.46 -16.18
N VAL A 97 6.80 -6.90 -17.32
CA VAL A 97 7.19 -5.49 -17.42
C VAL A 97 6.05 -4.56 -16.99
N ILE A 98 4.81 -4.85 -17.38
CA ILE A 98 3.67 -4.01 -17.01
C ILE A 98 3.34 -4.18 -15.53
N ALA A 99 3.33 -5.42 -15.03
CA ALA A 99 3.08 -5.70 -13.62
C ALA A 99 4.11 -5.02 -12.70
N LEU A 100 5.39 -5.05 -13.08
CA LEU A 100 6.46 -4.38 -12.36
C LEU A 100 6.27 -2.86 -12.36
N ASN A 101 5.89 -2.28 -13.50
CA ASN A 101 5.58 -0.86 -13.60
C ASN A 101 4.37 -0.47 -12.74
N VAL A 102 3.32 -1.30 -12.66
CA VAL A 102 2.17 -1.09 -11.75
C VAL A 102 2.67 -1.02 -10.30
N ALA A 103 3.48 -1.98 -9.87
CA ALA A 103 4.01 -2.04 -8.52
C ALA A 103 4.91 -0.85 -8.19
N LEU A 104 5.83 -0.50 -9.09
CA LEU A 104 6.74 0.64 -8.93
C LEU A 104 5.98 1.96 -8.84
N VAL A 105 5.08 2.23 -9.78
CA VAL A 105 4.30 3.48 -9.78
C VAL A 105 3.46 3.61 -8.51
N GLY A 106 2.82 2.51 -8.09
CA GLY A 106 2.03 2.51 -6.86
C GLY A 106 2.87 2.81 -5.61
N ILE A 107 4.00 2.10 -5.42
CA ILE A 107 4.88 2.28 -4.27
C ILE A 107 5.61 3.63 -4.29
N VAL A 108 6.08 4.09 -5.45
CA VAL A 108 6.71 5.41 -5.59
C VAL A 108 5.71 6.50 -5.25
N SER A 109 4.45 6.38 -5.69
CA SER A 109 3.41 7.36 -5.35
C SER A 109 3.15 7.39 -3.85
N LEU A 110 3.07 6.23 -3.20
CA LEU A 110 2.96 6.14 -1.74
C LEU A 110 4.16 6.82 -1.05
N ALA A 111 5.38 6.46 -1.44
CA ALA A 111 6.60 6.98 -0.85
C ALA A 111 6.74 8.51 -1.02
N LEU A 112 6.32 9.06 -2.17
CA LEU A 112 6.31 10.52 -2.38
C LEU A 112 5.34 11.24 -1.46
N VAL A 113 4.15 10.68 -1.27
CA VAL A 113 3.17 11.22 -0.34
C VAL A 113 3.74 11.12 1.08
N GLU A 114 4.25 9.96 1.49
CA GLU A 114 4.87 9.77 2.80
C GLU A 114 5.99 10.78 3.08
N LEU A 115 6.91 10.96 2.12
CA LEU A 115 8.01 11.94 2.20
C LEU A 115 7.53 13.38 2.36
N LEU A 116 6.40 13.74 1.77
CA LEU A 116 5.80 15.06 1.92
C LEU A 116 5.21 15.26 3.33
N TYR A 117 4.70 14.19 3.94
CA TYR A 117 4.07 14.23 5.27
C TYR A 117 5.05 14.11 6.43
N TRP A 118 6.17 13.41 6.26
CA TRP A 118 7.23 13.29 7.26
C TRP A 118 7.67 14.62 7.90
N PRO A 119 8.02 15.68 7.15
CA PRO A 119 8.43 16.96 7.75
C PRO A 119 7.28 17.62 8.53
N PHE A 120 6.04 17.44 8.10
CA PHE A 120 4.87 17.98 8.78
C PHE A 120 4.62 17.29 10.13
N LEU A 121 4.82 15.96 10.17
CA LEU A 121 4.75 15.16 11.40
C LEU A 121 5.85 15.53 12.39
N LEU A 122 7.07 15.78 11.92
CA LEU A 122 8.19 16.22 12.76
C LEU A 122 7.96 17.60 13.36
N LEU A 123 7.32 18.51 12.62
CA LEU A 123 6.96 19.84 13.09
C LEU A 123 5.92 19.78 14.22
N ILE A 124 4.87 18.96 14.06
CA ILE A 124 3.82 18.78 15.07
C ILE A 124 4.35 18.04 16.31
N THR A 125 5.26 17.08 16.12
CA THR A 125 5.82 16.24 17.20
C THR A 125 7.05 16.87 17.87
N ASN A 126 7.36 18.14 17.57
CA ASN A 126 8.47 18.89 18.17
C ASN A 126 9.81 18.14 18.05
N HIS A 127 10.08 17.54 16.87
CA HIS A 127 11.29 16.79 16.54
C HIS A 127 11.55 15.50 17.34
N ASN A 128 10.57 14.98 18.08
CA ASN A 128 10.77 13.76 18.87
C ASN A 128 10.34 12.49 18.10
N ILE A 129 11.24 11.99 17.24
CA ILE A 129 11.00 10.83 16.36
C ILE A 129 10.60 9.59 17.19
N THR A 130 11.19 9.42 18.37
CA THR A 130 10.94 8.28 19.27
C THR A 130 9.50 8.25 19.81
N ALA A 131 8.87 9.42 19.98
CA ALA A 131 7.46 9.51 20.39
C ALA A 131 6.51 8.98 19.30
N ILE A 132 6.86 9.14 18.02
CA ILE A 132 6.08 8.62 16.88
C ILE A 132 6.20 7.08 16.81
N TRP A 133 7.40 6.54 17.03
CA TRP A 133 7.61 5.10 17.03
C TRP A 133 6.97 4.40 18.22
N HIS A 134 6.94 5.06 19.38
CA HIS A 134 6.44 4.49 20.63
C HIS A 134 4.94 4.74 20.86
N SER A 135 4.33 5.77 20.25
CA SER A 135 2.90 6.06 20.41
C SER A 135 2.08 5.65 19.18
N GLN A 136 1.28 4.60 19.37
CA GLN A 136 0.43 4.00 18.36
C GLN A 136 -0.65 4.94 17.80
N THR A 137 -1.20 5.81 18.65
CA THR A 137 -2.22 6.78 18.27
C THR A 137 -1.68 7.82 17.29
N LEU A 138 -0.42 8.26 17.45
CA LEU A 138 0.22 9.18 16.51
C LEU A 138 0.49 8.51 15.17
N ARG A 139 0.84 7.22 15.13
CA ARG A 139 1.05 6.49 13.87
C ARG A 139 -0.23 6.40 13.03
N ILE A 140 -1.35 6.10 13.67
CA ILE A 140 -2.65 6.04 12.98
C ILE A 140 -3.05 7.43 12.52
N LEU A 141 -2.94 8.44 13.40
CA LEU A 141 -3.27 9.82 13.06
C LEU A 141 -2.39 10.38 11.94
N ALA A 142 -1.13 9.92 11.84
CA ALA A 142 -0.20 10.25 10.76
C ALA A 142 -0.57 9.58 9.43
N ALA A 143 -1.05 8.34 9.45
CA ALA A 143 -1.38 7.60 8.25
C ALA A 143 -2.73 7.99 7.61
N VAL A 144 -3.68 8.51 8.41
CA VAL A 144 -4.98 8.97 7.89
C VAL A 144 -4.85 10.07 6.81
N PRO A 145 -4.12 11.19 7.02
CA PRO A 145 -3.99 12.23 6.01
C PRO A 145 -3.24 11.75 4.76
N GLU A 146 -2.29 10.83 4.92
CA GLU A 146 -1.61 10.16 3.81
C GLU A 146 -2.59 9.36 2.95
N LEU A 147 -3.42 8.51 3.56
CA LEU A 147 -4.43 7.72 2.84
C LEU A 147 -5.46 8.59 2.13
N VAL A 148 -5.89 9.69 2.76
CA VAL A 148 -6.85 10.63 2.19
C VAL A 148 -6.26 11.27 0.94
N THR A 149 -5.00 11.71 0.98
CA THR A 149 -4.37 12.35 -0.18
C THR A 149 -4.05 11.37 -1.30
N LEU A 150 -3.57 10.17 -0.98
CA LEU A 150 -3.36 9.13 -1.99
C LEU A 150 -4.67 8.74 -2.68
N SER A 151 -5.77 8.68 -1.92
CA SER A 151 -7.12 8.45 -2.46
C SER A 151 -7.58 9.57 -3.38
N LEU A 152 -7.37 10.84 -3.00
CA LEU A 152 -7.72 12.00 -3.83
C LEU A 152 -6.92 12.02 -5.14
N ILE A 153 -5.61 11.74 -5.08
CA ILE A 153 -4.73 11.64 -6.25
C ILE A 153 -5.25 10.52 -7.18
N THR A 154 -5.53 9.35 -6.62
CA THR A 154 -6.02 8.20 -7.38
C THR A 154 -7.36 8.50 -8.04
N TRP A 155 -8.30 9.09 -7.31
CA TRP A 155 -9.59 9.52 -7.84
C TRP A 155 -9.44 10.54 -8.98
N TYR A 156 -8.54 11.51 -8.83
CA TYR A 156 -8.23 12.49 -9.87
C TYR A 156 -7.64 11.82 -11.13
N CYS A 157 -6.70 10.89 -10.96
CA CYS A 157 -6.11 10.13 -12.07
C CYS A 157 -7.16 9.30 -12.83
N ILE A 158 -8.09 8.66 -12.12
CA ILE A 158 -9.20 7.91 -12.73
C ILE A 158 -10.11 8.84 -13.52
N LYS A 159 -10.50 9.99 -12.94
CA LYS A 159 -11.36 10.99 -13.59
C LYS A 159 -10.74 11.57 -14.86
N ARG A 160 -9.43 11.81 -14.85
CA ARG A 160 -8.69 12.41 -15.96
C ARG A 160 -8.20 11.38 -16.99
N LYS A 161 -8.37 10.08 -16.75
CA LYS A 161 -7.84 8.98 -17.58
C LYS A 161 -6.35 9.18 -17.93
N ILE A 162 -5.56 9.62 -16.96
CA ILE A 162 -4.13 9.84 -17.17
C ILE A 162 -3.46 8.48 -17.30
N THR A 163 -2.88 8.23 -18.47
CA THR A 163 -2.14 7.00 -18.76
C THR A 163 -0.71 7.37 -19.11
N LEU A 164 0.26 6.90 -18.31
CA LEU A 164 1.69 7.08 -18.56
C LEU A 164 2.19 6.24 -19.74
N ARG A 165 1.48 5.15 -20.02
CA ARG A 165 1.75 4.29 -21.16
C ARG A 165 1.01 4.79 -22.39
N THR A 166 1.72 5.38 -23.35
CA THR A 166 1.25 5.44 -24.72
C THR A 166 0.85 4.02 -25.15
N PRO A 167 -0.37 3.77 -25.68
CA PRO A 167 -0.75 2.45 -26.15
C PRO A 167 0.32 2.01 -27.14
N GLY A 168 1.11 1.02 -26.75
CA GLY A 168 2.12 0.43 -27.61
C GLY A 168 1.40 -0.05 -28.86
N ASN A 169 1.64 0.65 -29.96
CA ASN A 169 1.11 0.37 -31.28
C ASN A 169 1.27 -1.13 -31.58
N ASN A 170 0.16 -1.87 -31.52
CA ASN A 170 0.11 -3.32 -31.69
C ASN A 170 0.28 -3.71 -33.18
N LYS A 171 1.19 -3.04 -33.90
CA LYS A 171 1.58 -3.34 -35.28
C LYS A 171 2.75 -4.31 -35.40
N GLU A 172 3.41 -4.67 -34.30
CA GLU A 172 4.51 -5.65 -34.35
C GLU A 172 4.06 -7.11 -34.22
N LYS A 173 2.77 -7.39 -33.97
CA LYS A 173 2.24 -8.77 -33.92
C LYS A 173 1.99 -9.41 -35.28
N HIS A 174 2.12 -8.70 -36.40
CA HIS A 174 1.85 -9.26 -37.73
C HIS A 174 3.05 -9.40 -38.67
N LYS A 175 4.28 -9.04 -38.26
CA LYS A 175 5.45 -9.14 -39.16
C LYS A 175 6.24 -10.45 -39.03
N TYR A 176 6.02 -11.26 -38.00
CA TYR A 176 6.75 -12.52 -37.77
C TYR A 176 5.90 -13.78 -37.94
N GLN A 177 4.81 -13.71 -38.70
CA GLN A 177 3.93 -14.86 -38.95
C GLN A 177 3.63 -15.05 -40.45
N GLY A 178 4.48 -14.50 -41.34
CA GLY A 178 4.23 -14.44 -42.78
C GLY A 178 5.42 -14.72 -43.69
N THR A 179 6.51 -15.30 -43.19
CA THR A 179 7.65 -15.73 -44.02
C THR A 179 8.36 -16.86 -43.32
N ASP A 180 7.89 -18.10 -43.47
CA ASP A 180 8.69 -19.34 -43.26
C ASP A 180 8.04 -20.57 -43.94
N HIS A 181 7.25 -20.34 -44.99
CA HIS A 181 6.81 -21.38 -45.90
C HIS A 181 6.85 -20.84 -47.33
N LEU A 182 8.03 -20.99 -47.97
CA LEU A 182 8.25 -21.28 -49.39
C LEU A 182 9.74 -21.43 -49.65
#